data_AF-A0AA42CEM9-F1
#
_entry.id   AF-A0AA42CEM9-F1
#
_cell.length_a   1.000
_cell.length_b   1.000
_cell.length_c   1.000
_cell.angle_alpha   90.00
_cell.angle_beta   90.00
_cell.angle_gamma   90.00
#
_symmetry.space_group_name_H-M   'P 1'
#
loop_
_entity.id
_entity.type
_entity.pdbx_description
1 polymer ?
#
loop_
_entity_poly.entity_id
_entity_poly.type
_entity_poly.pdbx_seq_one_letter_code
_entity_poly.pdbx_strand_id
1 'polypeptide(L)'
;MIPAPLLACASNVAPTTLEAIVSVESGGNPFAVNVNGLRVQPPPAHDAREAAQLAARYIARGYSVDLGLMQVNSRNLAALGLTVQEVLDPCTNIRSGAAILTTDYAEAARARGAGQPALQAALSAYNTGDFHRGFANGYVAQYYRPGGIPALAGGEHGGVASVTAAWRVPTPPPPNPYTADTRVFVRETAHVEIE
;
A
#
# COMPACT_ATOMS: atom_id res chain seq x y z
N MET A 1 6.66 -13.79 -4.72
CA MET A 1 5.84 -13.05 -5.72
C MET A 1 4.38 -13.41 -5.45
N ILE A 2 3.50 -12.41 -5.38
CA ILE A 2 2.07 -12.65 -5.16
C ILE A 2 1.47 -13.20 -6.46
N PRO A 3 0.54 -14.18 -6.43
CA PRO A 3 -0.21 -14.57 -7.61
C PRO A 3 -0.91 -13.37 -8.28
N ALA A 4 -0.78 -13.25 -9.60
CA ALA A 4 -1.36 -12.14 -10.38
C ALA A 4 -2.86 -11.86 -10.10
N PRO A 5 -3.74 -12.88 -9.88
CA PRO A 5 -5.14 -12.63 -9.54
C PRO A 5 -5.34 -11.82 -8.25
N LEU A 6 -4.41 -11.91 -7.30
CA LEU A 6 -4.50 -11.17 -6.04
C LEU A 6 -4.16 -9.68 -6.22
N LEU A 7 -3.41 -9.30 -7.26
CA LEU A 7 -3.15 -7.90 -7.58
C LEU A 7 -4.45 -7.17 -7.99
N ALA A 8 -5.38 -7.88 -8.64
CA ALA A 8 -6.69 -7.34 -9.02
C ALA A 8 -7.61 -7.04 -7.82
N CYS A 9 -7.28 -7.55 -6.63
CA CYS A 9 -8.04 -7.29 -5.42
C CYS A 9 -7.91 -5.84 -4.94
N ALA A 10 -6.86 -5.11 -5.33
CA ALA A 10 -6.68 -3.70 -4.99
C ALA A 10 -6.33 -2.89 -6.24
N SER A 11 -7.30 -2.77 -7.15
CA SER A 11 -7.15 -2.01 -8.40
C SER A 11 -6.98 -0.49 -8.20
N ASN A 12 -6.95 0.01 -6.97
CA ASN A 12 -6.61 1.38 -6.56
C ASN A 12 -5.17 1.55 -6.03
N VAL A 13 -4.38 0.47 -5.97
CA VAL A 13 -2.94 0.50 -5.63
C VAL A 13 -2.13 -0.06 -6.80
N ALA A 14 -1.02 0.60 -7.15
CA ALA A 14 -0.13 0.12 -8.20
C ALA A 14 0.40 -1.30 -7.88
N PRO A 15 0.39 -2.25 -8.84
CA PRO A 15 0.84 -3.62 -8.59
C PRO A 15 2.22 -3.72 -7.94
N THR A 16 3.20 -2.92 -8.40
CA THR A 16 4.55 -2.89 -7.84
C THR A 16 4.59 -2.40 -6.40
N THR A 17 3.71 -1.48 -6.02
CA THR A 17 3.57 -1.01 -4.63
C THR A 17 2.97 -2.10 -3.76
N LEU A 18 1.93 -2.76 -4.25
CA LEU A 18 1.29 -3.86 -3.53
C LEU A 18 2.25 -5.04 -3.32
N GLU A 19 3.02 -5.42 -4.34
CA GLU A 19 4.05 -6.45 -4.26
C GLU A 19 5.15 -6.09 -3.24
N ALA A 20 5.63 -4.85 -3.26
CA ALA A 20 6.63 -4.37 -2.31
C ALA A 20 6.11 -4.42 -0.87
N ILE A 21 4.86 -4.00 -0.63
CA ILE A 21 4.21 -4.09 0.69
C ILE A 21 4.10 -5.52 1.14
N VAL A 22 3.49 -6.41 0.37
CA VAL A 22 3.35 -7.81 0.79
C VAL A 22 4.70 -8.50 1.00
N SER A 23 5.72 -8.14 0.21
CA SER A 23 7.08 -8.64 0.42
C SER A 23 7.66 -8.20 1.76
N VAL A 24 7.50 -6.93 2.15
CA VAL A 24 7.98 -6.39 3.43
C VAL A 24 7.17 -6.92 4.60
N GLU A 25 5.84 -6.95 4.46
CA GLU A 25 4.91 -7.27 5.54
C GLU A 25 4.89 -8.76 5.90
N SER A 26 4.82 -9.63 4.90
CA SER A 26 4.57 -11.06 5.15
C SER A 26 5.51 -11.99 4.41
N GLY A 27 6.40 -11.46 3.54
CA GLY A 27 7.15 -12.27 2.59
C GLY A 27 6.25 -13.03 1.61
N GLY A 28 4.99 -12.62 1.45
CA GLY A 28 4.00 -13.34 0.65
C GLY A 28 3.29 -14.49 1.37
N ASN A 29 3.41 -14.61 2.69
CA ASN A 29 2.67 -15.62 3.46
C ASN A 29 1.23 -15.14 3.78
N PRO A 30 0.18 -15.76 3.21
CA PRO A 30 -1.21 -15.36 3.47
C PRO A 30 -1.70 -15.67 4.89
N PHE A 31 -0.97 -16.51 5.63
CA PHE A 31 -1.32 -16.94 6.99
C PHE A 31 -0.38 -16.35 8.04
N ALA A 32 0.38 -15.32 7.68
CA ALA A 32 1.25 -14.61 8.61
C ALA A 32 0.44 -14.01 9.77
N VAL A 33 0.88 -14.29 11.00
CA VAL A 33 0.33 -13.71 12.23
C VAL A 33 1.49 -13.16 13.04
N ASN A 34 1.55 -11.84 13.20
CA ASN A 34 2.52 -11.17 14.06
C ASN A 34 1.81 -10.63 15.31
N VAL A 35 2.30 -10.97 16.50
CA VAL A 35 1.72 -10.52 17.77
C VAL A 35 2.52 -9.33 18.29
N ASN A 36 1.86 -8.18 18.38
CA ASN A 36 2.49 -6.95 18.84
C ASN A 36 2.84 -7.03 20.33
N GLY A 37 4.01 -6.53 20.71
CA GLY A 37 4.45 -6.51 22.11
C GLY A 37 5.08 -7.81 22.62
N LEU A 38 5.18 -8.86 21.79
CA LEU A 38 5.97 -10.04 22.12
C LEU A 38 7.42 -9.91 21.67
N ARG A 39 8.35 -10.38 22.52
CA ARG A 39 9.76 -10.56 22.14
C ARG A 39 10.00 -11.79 21.28
N VAL A 40 9.19 -12.83 21.47
CA VAL A 40 9.29 -14.10 20.75
C VAL A 40 7.93 -14.39 20.14
N GLN A 41 7.90 -14.48 18.82
CA GLN A 41 6.68 -14.78 18.08
C GLN A 41 6.28 -16.26 18.24
N PRO A 42 4.98 -16.58 18.19
CA PRO A 42 4.53 -17.97 18.13
C PRO A 42 5.01 -18.65 16.83
N PRO A 43 4.98 -19.99 16.77
CA PRO A 43 5.21 -20.72 15.52
C PRO A 43 4.27 -20.23 14.40
N PRO A 44 4.75 -20.20 13.14
CA PRO A 44 3.91 -19.81 12.00
C PRO A 44 2.70 -20.73 11.86
N ALA A 45 1.56 -20.16 11.48
CA ALA A 45 0.39 -20.92 11.10
C ALA A 45 0.54 -21.51 9.67
N HIS A 46 -0.04 -22.67 9.43
CA HIS A 46 0.04 -23.36 8.15
C HIS A 46 -1.18 -23.12 7.25
N ASP A 47 -2.30 -22.73 7.84
CA ASP A 47 -3.53 -22.42 7.13
C ASP A 47 -4.33 -21.30 7.81
N ALA A 48 -5.41 -20.86 7.15
CA ALA A 48 -6.27 -19.80 7.64
C ALA A 48 -6.96 -20.14 8.98
N ARG A 49 -7.26 -21.42 9.23
CA ARG A 49 -7.91 -21.86 10.48
C ARG A 49 -6.95 -21.75 11.64
N GLU A 50 -5.72 -22.24 11.49
CA GLU A 50 -4.66 -22.11 12.48
C GLU A 50 -4.32 -20.64 12.74
N ALA A 51 -4.19 -19.82 11.69
CA ALA A 51 -3.94 -18.39 11.82
C ALA A 51 -5.05 -17.70 12.61
N ALA A 52 -6.32 -18.01 12.32
CA ALA A 52 -7.45 -17.44 13.05
C ALA A 52 -7.48 -17.85 14.52
N GLN A 53 -7.17 -19.11 14.83
CA GLN A 53 -7.09 -19.61 16.21
C GLN A 53 -5.96 -18.94 16.99
N LEU A 54 -4.79 -18.80 16.36
CA LEU A 54 -3.63 -18.14 16.94
C LEU A 54 -3.93 -16.68 17.24
N ALA A 55 -4.51 -15.97 16.28
CA ALA A 55 -4.95 -14.59 16.42
C ALA A 55 -5.98 -14.43 17.56
N ALA A 56 -7.05 -15.24 17.55
CA ALA A 56 -8.08 -15.20 18.59
C ALA A 56 -7.51 -15.44 20.00
N ARG A 57 -6.56 -16.39 20.13
CA ARG A 57 -5.88 -16.67 21.39
C ARG A 57 -5.14 -15.46 21.95
N TYR A 58 -4.46 -14.68 21.11
CA TYR A 58 -3.70 -13.51 21.55
C TYR A 58 -4.58 -12.26 21.73
N ILE A 59 -5.59 -12.08 20.89
CA ILE A 59 -6.60 -11.02 21.07
C ILE A 59 -7.33 -11.19 22.41
N ALA A 60 -7.73 -12.42 22.76
CA ALA A 60 -8.37 -12.72 24.05
C ALA A 60 -7.47 -12.41 25.26
N ARG A 61 -6.16 -12.27 25.05
CA ARG A 61 -5.16 -11.91 26.07
C ARG A 61 -4.81 -10.41 26.06
N GLY A 62 -5.50 -9.61 25.26
CA GLY A 62 -5.31 -8.16 25.17
C GLY A 62 -4.23 -7.69 24.18
N TYR A 63 -3.65 -8.60 23.38
CA TYR A 63 -2.69 -8.22 22.35
C TYR A 63 -3.40 -7.77 21.07
N SER A 64 -2.75 -6.89 20.29
CA SER A 64 -3.08 -6.70 18.88
C SER A 64 -2.23 -7.61 18.00
N VAL A 65 -2.81 -8.10 16.92
CA VAL A 65 -2.13 -8.99 15.97
C VAL A 65 -2.24 -8.45 14.56
N ASP A 66 -1.19 -8.60 13.76
CA ASP A 66 -1.16 -8.25 12.34
C ASP A 66 -1.38 -9.52 11.52
N LEU A 67 -2.26 -9.44 10.52
CA LEU A 67 -2.85 -10.61 9.88
C LEU A 67 -2.65 -10.61 8.36
N GLY A 68 -2.19 -11.74 7.82
CA GLY A 68 -2.18 -12.06 6.39
C GLY A 68 -1.16 -11.27 5.54
N LEU A 69 -1.38 -11.27 4.23
CA LEU A 69 -0.46 -10.75 3.21
C LEU A 69 0.00 -9.31 3.45
N MET A 70 -0.93 -8.44 3.83
CA MET A 70 -0.70 -7.01 4.08
C MET A 70 -0.61 -6.68 5.57
N GLN A 71 -0.53 -7.71 6.44
CA GLN A 71 -0.40 -7.56 7.90
C GLN A 71 -1.42 -6.57 8.49
N VAL A 72 -2.70 -6.76 8.17
CA VAL A 72 -3.78 -5.91 8.66
C VAL A 72 -3.92 -6.08 10.18
N ASN A 73 -3.77 -5.00 10.93
CA ASN A 73 -3.86 -5.03 12.38
C ASN A 73 -5.28 -5.33 12.87
N SER A 74 -5.39 -6.19 13.89
CA SER A 74 -6.66 -6.63 14.48
C SER A 74 -7.50 -5.48 15.05
N ARG A 75 -6.89 -4.34 15.40
CA ARG A 75 -7.59 -3.15 15.89
C ARG A 75 -8.41 -2.46 14.78
N ASN A 76 -8.05 -2.66 13.51
CA ASN A 76 -8.76 -2.06 12.38
C ASN A 76 -10.00 -2.88 11.96
N LEU A 77 -10.10 -4.14 12.37
CA LEU A 77 -11.14 -5.06 11.89
C LEU A 77 -12.56 -4.58 12.19
N ALA A 78 -12.78 -4.02 13.38
CA ALA A 78 -14.08 -3.48 13.75
C ALA A 78 -14.51 -2.32 12.84
N ALA A 79 -13.58 -1.42 12.50
CA ALA A 79 -13.84 -0.30 11.59
C ALA A 79 -14.02 -0.76 10.14
N LEU A 80 -13.39 -1.88 9.77
CA LEU A 80 -13.53 -2.51 8.45
C LEU A 80 -14.77 -3.42 8.35
N GLY A 81 -15.46 -3.68 9.46
CA GLY A 81 -16.59 -4.62 9.51
C GLY A 81 -16.18 -6.07 9.25
N LEU A 82 -14.97 -6.47 9.62
CA LEU A 82 -14.40 -7.79 9.36
C LEU A 82 -14.16 -8.57 10.66
N THR A 83 -14.25 -9.89 10.55
CA THR A 83 -13.74 -10.85 11.53
C THR A 83 -12.29 -11.22 11.23
N VAL A 84 -11.64 -11.88 12.19
CA VAL A 84 -10.29 -12.44 12.01
C VAL A 84 -10.28 -13.48 10.87
N GLN A 85 -11.34 -14.27 10.76
CA GLN A 85 -11.46 -15.29 9.72
C GLN A 85 -11.57 -14.67 8.33
N GLU A 86 -12.39 -13.62 8.17
CA GLU A 86 -12.60 -12.97 6.89
C GLU A 86 -11.35 -12.24 6.40
N VAL A 87 -10.62 -11.56 7.29
CA VAL A 87 -9.40 -10.86 6.89
C VAL A 87 -8.26 -11.79 6.50
N LEU A 88 -8.35 -13.10 6.78
CA LEU A 88 -7.38 -14.11 6.34
C LEU A 88 -7.68 -14.68 4.94
N ASP A 89 -8.82 -14.33 4.32
CA ASP A 89 -8.99 -14.51 2.88
C ASP A 89 -7.98 -13.60 2.15
N PRO A 90 -7.09 -14.12 1.28
CA PRO A 90 -6.01 -13.33 0.69
C PRO A 90 -6.47 -12.06 -0.05
N CYS A 91 -7.60 -12.15 -0.77
CA CYS A 91 -8.12 -11.02 -1.52
C CYS A 91 -8.76 -9.96 -0.61
N THR A 92 -9.47 -10.39 0.43
CA THR A 92 -10.03 -9.52 1.46
C THR A 92 -8.95 -8.84 2.29
N ASN A 93 -7.87 -9.57 2.59
CA ASN A 93 -6.68 -9.01 3.24
C ASN A 93 -6.06 -7.88 2.40
N ILE A 94 -5.89 -8.14 1.10
CA ILE A 94 -5.34 -7.14 0.16
C ILE A 94 -6.23 -5.91 0.05
N ARG A 95 -7.55 -6.10 -0.09
CA ARG A 95 -8.53 -5.00 -0.10
C ARG A 95 -8.43 -4.16 1.17
N SER A 96 -8.31 -4.81 2.32
CA SER A 96 -8.26 -4.17 3.64
C SER A 96 -6.99 -3.35 3.83
N GLY A 97 -5.82 -3.93 3.54
CA GLY A 97 -4.55 -3.20 3.60
C GLY A 97 -4.50 -2.04 2.60
N ALA A 98 -5.00 -2.25 1.37
CA ALA A 98 -5.09 -1.18 0.38
C ALA A 98 -6.00 -0.02 0.82
N ALA A 99 -7.11 -0.30 1.51
CA ALA A 99 -8.00 0.73 2.05
C ALA A 99 -7.32 1.57 3.15
N ILE A 100 -6.57 0.92 4.04
CA ILE A 100 -5.77 1.60 5.08
C ILE A 100 -4.72 2.51 4.42
N LEU A 101 -3.91 1.95 3.52
CA LEU A 101 -2.87 2.72 2.80
C LEU A 101 -3.47 3.91 2.03
N THR A 102 -4.61 3.73 1.38
CA THR A 102 -5.28 4.79 0.61
C THR A 102 -5.77 5.91 1.53
N THR A 103 -6.26 5.56 2.72
CA THR A 103 -6.69 6.52 3.74
C THR A 103 -5.50 7.35 4.23
N ASP A 104 -4.39 6.69 4.58
CA ASP A 104 -3.16 7.37 5.01
C ASP A 104 -2.58 8.26 3.90
N TYR A 105 -2.61 7.79 2.64
CA TYR A 105 -2.17 8.57 1.49
C TYR A 105 -3.01 9.83 1.30
N ALA A 106 -4.34 9.71 1.37
CA ALA A 106 -5.23 10.86 1.24
C ALA A 106 -5.02 11.89 2.35
N GLU A 107 -4.70 11.44 3.57
CA GLU A 107 -4.32 12.34 4.67
C GLU A 107 -2.98 13.01 4.44
N ALA A 108 -1.94 12.24 4.09
CA ALA A 108 -0.63 12.79 3.81
C ALA A 108 -0.64 13.77 2.63
N ALA A 109 -1.41 13.47 1.57
CA ALA A 109 -1.52 14.32 0.39
C ALA A 109 -2.13 15.69 0.70
N ARG A 110 -3.05 15.78 1.67
CA ARG A 110 -3.60 17.06 2.13
C ARG A 110 -2.54 17.97 2.73
N ALA A 111 -1.51 17.40 3.36
CA ALA A 111 -0.43 18.15 4.00
C ALA A 111 0.80 18.35 3.12
N ARG A 112 1.09 17.41 2.21
CA ARG A 112 2.37 17.32 1.49
C ARG A 112 2.25 17.40 -0.04
N GLY A 113 1.03 17.51 -0.56
CA GLY A 113 0.74 17.33 -1.98
C GLY A 113 0.73 15.86 -2.38
N ALA A 114 0.07 15.54 -3.50
CA ALA A 114 0.06 14.19 -4.05
C ALA A 114 1.45 13.78 -4.58
N GLY A 115 1.68 12.47 -4.67
CA GLY A 115 2.91 11.88 -5.21
C GLY A 115 3.75 11.15 -4.17
N GLN A 116 5.05 11.01 -4.44
CA GLN A 116 5.97 10.23 -3.59
C GLN A 116 6.06 10.72 -2.15
N PRO A 117 6.10 12.03 -1.84
CA PRO A 117 6.12 12.49 -0.45
C PRO A 117 4.91 12.02 0.36
N ALA A 118 3.71 12.00 -0.24
CA ALA A 118 2.51 11.48 0.40
C ALA A 118 2.54 9.95 0.52
N LEU A 119 3.05 9.24 -0.50
CA LEU A 119 3.20 7.78 -0.43
C LEU A 119 4.18 7.35 0.67
N GLN A 120 5.34 8.00 0.77
CA GLN A 120 6.32 7.71 1.82
C GLN A 120 5.75 8.00 3.21
N ALA A 121 5.01 9.11 3.36
CA ALA A 121 4.29 9.42 4.58
C ALA A 121 3.27 8.32 4.92
N ALA A 122 2.48 7.90 3.94
CA ALA A 122 1.47 6.87 4.11
C ALA A 122 2.10 5.54 4.52
N LEU A 123 3.21 5.13 3.90
CA LEU A 123 3.95 3.93 4.30
C LEU A 123 4.50 4.04 5.73
N SER A 124 4.97 5.23 6.13
CA SER A 124 5.35 5.48 7.53
C SER A 124 4.17 5.29 8.48
N ALA A 125 3.01 5.86 8.15
CA ALA A 125 1.80 5.76 8.97
C ALA A 125 1.25 4.33 9.01
N TYR A 126 1.24 3.64 7.87
CA TYR A 126 0.78 2.26 7.71
C TYR A 126 1.44 1.32 8.74
N ASN A 127 2.74 1.52 8.99
CA ASN A 127 3.49 0.71 9.95
C ASN A 127 3.49 1.24 11.38
N THR A 128 3.62 2.56 11.54
CA THR A 128 3.93 3.16 12.85
C THR A 128 2.76 3.93 13.47
N GLY A 129 1.68 4.13 12.72
CA GLY A 129 0.60 5.07 13.04
C GLY A 129 1.00 6.54 12.94
N ASP A 130 2.19 6.86 12.41
CA ASP A 130 2.75 8.20 12.37
C ASP A 130 3.41 8.49 11.01
N PHE A 131 3.13 9.66 10.42
CA PHE A 131 3.61 10.05 9.08
C PHE A 131 5.13 10.37 9.00
N HIS A 132 5.88 10.22 10.10
CA HIS A 132 7.31 10.56 10.21
C HIS A 132 8.18 9.46 10.84
N ARG A 133 7.67 8.70 11.83
CA ARG A 133 8.49 7.71 12.57
C ARG A 133 9.09 6.61 11.69
N GLY A 134 8.40 6.20 10.64
CA GLY A 134 8.86 5.21 9.67
C GLY A 134 10.10 5.65 8.89
N PHE A 135 10.37 6.96 8.81
CA PHE A 135 11.62 7.47 8.25
C PHE A 135 12.76 7.32 9.26
N ALA A 136 12.51 7.72 10.51
CA ALA A 136 13.51 7.71 11.57
C ALA A 136 13.99 6.29 11.93
N ASN A 137 13.11 5.29 11.87
CA ASN A 137 13.47 3.90 12.14
C ASN A 137 13.93 3.12 10.88
N GLY A 138 14.03 3.78 9.72
CA GLY A 138 14.47 3.19 8.46
C GLY A 138 13.46 2.29 7.75
N TYR A 139 12.22 2.20 8.26
CA TYR A 139 11.17 1.36 7.66
C TYR A 139 10.82 1.79 6.23
N VAL A 140 10.63 3.09 5.97
CA VAL A 140 10.30 3.59 4.61
C VAL A 140 11.39 3.22 3.60
N ALA A 141 12.66 3.19 4.01
CA ALA A 141 13.77 2.88 3.11
C ALA A 141 13.74 1.43 2.57
N GLN A 142 12.99 0.52 3.22
CA GLN A 142 12.86 -0.86 2.75
C GLN A 142 12.14 -0.95 1.40
N TYR A 143 11.25 0.01 1.11
CA TYR A 143 10.45 0.04 -0.12
C TYR A 143 11.19 0.53 -1.35
N TYR A 144 12.36 1.15 -1.20
CA TYR A 144 13.08 1.79 -2.32
C TYR A 144 14.40 1.08 -2.66
N ARG A 145 14.57 -0.16 -2.21
CA ARG A 145 15.67 -1.05 -2.63
C ARG A 145 15.44 -1.56 -4.06
N PRO A 146 16.46 -2.12 -4.75
CA PRO A 146 16.26 -2.73 -6.06
C PRO A 146 15.10 -3.74 -6.06
N GLY A 147 14.14 -3.58 -6.96
CA GLY A 147 12.89 -4.36 -7.00
C GLY A 147 11.74 -3.82 -6.13
N GLY A 148 11.93 -2.68 -5.46
CA GLY A 148 10.92 -1.98 -4.69
C GLY A 148 10.08 -0.98 -5.50
N ILE A 149 9.39 -0.09 -4.80
CA ILE A 149 8.60 1.01 -5.38
C ILE A 149 9.54 1.91 -6.18
N PRO A 150 9.29 2.11 -7.49
CA PRO A 150 10.08 3.05 -8.28
C PRO A 150 9.98 4.45 -7.65
N ALA A 151 11.14 5.06 -7.38
CA ALA A 151 11.17 6.49 -7.12
C ALA A 151 10.67 7.19 -8.39
N LEU A 152 9.68 8.09 -8.26
CA LEU A 152 9.39 9.01 -9.36
C LEU A 152 10.70 9.78 -9.61
N ALA A 153 11.23 9.70 -10.83
CA ALA A 153 12.35 10.54 -11.23
C ALA A 153 11.97 11.99 -10.88
N GLY A 154 12.81 12.66 -10.10
CA GLY A 154 12.53 14.01 -9.63
C GLY A 154 12.25 14.91 -10.82
N GLY A 155 10.98 15.24 -11.03
CA GLY A 155 10.59 16.32 -11.91
C GLY A 155 11.14 17.60 -11.30
N GLU A 156 12.08 18.22 -12.00
CA GLU A 156 12.52 19.58 -11.73
C GLU A 156 11.31 20.49 -11.53
N HIS A 157 11.48 21.56 -10.76
CA HIS A 157 10.52 22.66 -10.65
C HIS A 157 10.24 23.27 -12.04
N GLY A 158 9.35 22.66 -12.81
CA GLY A 158 8.87 23.13 -14.10
C GLY A 158 7.59 23.92 -13.93
N GLY A 159 7.73 25.25 -13.83
CA GLY A 159 6.75 26.28 -14.18
C GLY A 159 5.26 26.03 -13.90
N VAL A 160 4.70 26.84 -13.00
CA VAL A 160 3.27 27.21 -13.04
C VAL A 160 2.96 27.82 -14.40
N ALA A 161 2.47 27.01 -15.34
CA ALA A 161 1.80 27.51 -16.52
C ALA A 161 0.41 28.02 -16.10
N SER A 162 0.27 29.33 -16.08
CA SER A 162 -1.01 30.01 -15.90
C SER A 162 -2.02 29.52 -16.93
N VAL A 163 -3.07 28.83 -16.48
CA VAL A 163 -4.27 28.63 -17.30
C VAL A 163 -5.24 29.75 -16.95
N THR A 164 -5.22 30.79 -17.77
CA THR A 164 -6.33 31.73 -17.87
C THR A 164 -7.35 31.12 -18.84
N ALA A 165 -8.55 30.79 -18.34
CA ALA A 165 -9.84 30.91 -19.05
C ALA A 165 -10.93 30.19 -18.25
N ALA A 166 -12.03 30.91 -18.04
CA ALA A 166 -13.19 30.52 -17.25
C ALA A 166 -14.07 29.49 -17.96
N TRP A 167 -14.47 28.42 -17.24
CA TRP A 167 -15.76 27.73 -17.38
C TRP A 167 -16.15 27.12 -16.03
N ARG A 168 -17.35 27.44 -15.53
CA ARG A 168 -17.97 26.80 -14.35
C ARG A 168 -18.72 25.55 -14.83
N VAL A 169 -18.39 24.34 -14.34
CA VAL A 169 -19.23 23.20 -13.84
C VAL A 169 -18.28 22.13 -13.21
N PRO A 170 -18.78 21.05 -12.56
CA PRO A 170 -18.69 20.75 -11.13
C PRO A 170 -17.35 20.11 -10.69
N THR A 171 -17.07 20.16 -9.38
CA THR A 171 -15.86 19.62 -8.73
C THR A 171 -15.47 18.23 -9.24
N PRO A 172 -14.24 18.02 -9.74
CA PRO A 172 -13.77 16.69 -10.09
C PRO A 172 -13.65 15.83 -8.82
N PRO A 173 -13.83 14.49 -8.92
CA PRO A 173 -13.45 13.59 -7.84
C PRO A 173 -11.96 13.82 -7.48
N PRO A 174 -11.54 13.56 -6.23
CA PRO A 174 -10.16 13.75 -5.82
C PRO A 174 -9.21 13.07 -6.82
N PRO A 175 -8.09 13.72 -7.18
CA PRO A 175 -7.22 13.24 -8.25
C PRO A 175 -6.80 11.80 -7.97
N ASN A 176 -7.10 10.95 -8.94
CA ASN A 176 -6.72 9.56 -9.00
C ASN A 176 -5.18 9.44 -8.90
N PRO A 177 -4.61 8.64 -7.98
CA PRO A 177 -3.16 8.46 -7.84
C PRO A 177 -2.47 7.84 -9.07
N TYR A 178 -3.21 7.47 -10.13
CA TYR A 178 -2.71 6.76 -11.30
C TYR A 178 -2.08 7.57 -12.44
N THR A 179 -2.03 8.91 -12.42
CA THR A 179 -1.57 9.69 -13.60
C THR A 179 -0.35 10.59 -13.41
N ALA A 180 0.39 10.46 -12.31
CA ALA A 180 1.74 11.04 -12.25
C ALA A 180 2.72 10.13 -13.05
N ASP A 181 2.75 10.37 -14.36
CA ASP A 181 3.68 9.90 -15.41
C ASP A 181 4.06 8.41 -15.48
N THR A 182 3.29 7.65 -16.27
CA THR A 182 3.80 6.50 -17.03
C THR A 182 3.50 6.70 -18.52
N ARG A 183 4.35 7.47 -19.21
CA ARG A 183 4.37 7.47 -20.68
C ARG A 183 5.19 6.26 -21.17
N VAL A 184 4.50 5.24 -21.68
CA VAL A 184 5.10 4.28 -22.62
C VAL A 184 5.11 4.96 -23.99
N PHE A 185 6.26 5.48 -24.42
CA PHE A 185 6.47 5.84 -25.83
C PHE A 185 6.70 4.55 -26.63
N VAL A 186 5.75 4.18 -27.49
CA VAL A 186 6.00 3.26 -28.60
C VAL A 186 6.52 4.10 -29.76
N ARG A 187 7.74 3.84 -30.22
CA ARG A 187 8.31 4.51 -31.40
C ARG A 187 7.75 3.83 -32.65
N GLU A 188 6.92 4.54 -33.40
CA GLU A 188 6.47 4.13 -34.73
C GLU A 188 7.66 4.23 -35.70
N THR A 189 8.04 3.12 -36.33
CA THR A 189 9.04 3.10 -37.39
C THR A 189 8.42 3.67 -38.66
N ALA A 190 8.65 4.96 -38.93
CA ALA A 190 8.41 5.54 -40.23
C ALA A 190 9.59 5.15 -41.16
N HIS A 191 9.30 4.35 -42.18
CA HIS A 191 10.17 4.19 -43.33
C HIS A 191 10.20 5.50 -44.11
N VAL A 192 11.40 6.00 -44.43
CA VAL A 192 11.60 7.10 -45.36
C VAL A 192 12.20 6.50 -46.63
N GLU A 193 11.41 6.47 -47.71
CA GLU A 193 11.93 6.33 -49.06
C GLU A 193 12.63 7.63 -49.47
N ILE A 194 13.80 7.50 -50.08
CA ILE A 194 14.59 8.60 -50.61
C ILE A 194 14.34 8.63 -52.13
N GLU A 195 13.71 9.71 -52.61
CA GLU A 195 13.87 10.19 -54.00
C GLU A 195 14.87 11.34 -54.03
#